data_AF-A0A3D3SBC9-F1
#
_entry.id   AF-A0A3D3SBC9-F1
#
_cell.length_a   1.000
_cell.length_b   1.000
_cell.length_c   1.000
_cell.angle_alpha   90.00
_cell.angle_beta   90.00
_cell.angle_gamma   90.00
#
_symmetry.space_group_name_H-M   'P 1'
#
loop_
_entity.id
_entity.type
_entity.pdbx_description
1 polymer ?
#
loop_
_entity_poly.entity_id
_entity_poly.type
_entity_poly.pdbx_seq_one_letter_code
_entity_poly.pdbx_strand_id
1 'polypeptide(L)' 'MNAPSVGLLPLFLASILTSNILLANFLGTCSFISISKDFKSSMGLGIAVTMVIGLCSAICWAVLNYLIMPLGIE' A
#
# COMPACT_ATOMS: atom_id res chain seq x y z
N MET A 1 1.01 -11.00 31.23
CA MET A 1 -0.29 -11.72 31.32
C MET A 1 -1.19 -11.06 30.29
N ASN A 2 -1.50 -11.62 29.13
CA ASN A 2 -1.99 -12.96 28.78
C ASN A 2 -1.46 -13.26 27.37
N ALA A 3 -0.69 -14.34 27.19
CA ALA A 3 -0.33 -14.79 25.84
C ALA A 3 -1.64 -15.22 25.16
N PRO A 4 -2.15 -14.45 24.18
CA PRO A 4 -3.35 -14.87 23.51
C PRO A 4 -3.00 -16.14 22.74
N SER A 5 -3.85 -17.15 22.80
CA SER A 5 -3.81 -18.34 21.95
C SER A 5 -4.13 -17.96 20.51
N VAL A 6 -3.39 -17.01 19.96
CA VAL A 6 -3.49 -16.51 18.59
C VAL A 6 -2.37 -17.17 17.81
N GLY A 7 -2.69 -17.64 16.61
CA GLY A 7 -1.67 -18.19 15.73
C GLY A 7 -0.53 -17.22 15.47
N LEU A 8 0.61 -17.73 15.02
CA LEU A 8 1.75 -16.90 14.61
C LEU A 8 1.36 -15.85 13.53
N LEU A 9 0.35 -16.19 12.72
CA LEU A 9 -0.13 -15.40 11.58
C LEU A 9 -0.69 -14.01 11.97
N PRO A 10 -1.67 -13.87 12.88
CA PRO A 10 -2.17 -12.55 13.31
C PRO A 10 -1.13 -11.69 14.04
N LEU A 11 -0.16 -12.30 14.75
CA LEU A 11 0.91 -11.55 15.41
C LEU A 11 1.87 -10.95 14.37
N PHE A 12 2.21 -11.72 13.33
CA PHE A 12 3.01 -11.25 12.19
C PHE A 12 2.29 -10.14 11.41
N LEU A 13 0.99 -10.32 11.14
CA LEU A 13 0.18 -9.31 10.44
C LEU A 13 0.06 -8.01 11.25
N ALA A 14 -0.19 -8.09 12.55
CA ALA A 14 -0.27 -6.92 13.42
C ALA A 14 1.07 -6.17 13.49
N SER A 15 2.20 -6.89 13.51
CA SER A 15 3.53 -6.29 13.52
C SER A 15 3.84 -5.52 12.22
N ILE A 16 3.47 -6.07 11.07
CA ILE A 16 3.81 -5.48 9.76
C ILE A 16 2.83 -4.38 9.33
N LEU A 17 1.53 -4.51 9.62
CA LEU A 17 0.52 -3.54 9.19
C LEU A 17 0.23 -2.46 10.23
N THR A 18 0.11 -2.83 11.51
CA THR A 18 -0.27 -1.90 12.58
C THR A 18 0.94 -1.30 13.29
N SER A 19 1.96 -2.12 13.57
CA SER A 19 3.15 -1.66 14.29
C SER A 19 4.19 -0.99 13.38
N ASN A 20 4.05 -1.10 12.05
CA ASN A 20 4.93 -0.44 11.12
C ASN A 20 4.38 0.93 10.72
N ILE A 21 4.84 1.95 11.45
CA ILE A 21 4.48 3.35 11.25
C ILE A 21 4.74 3.83 9.81
N LEU A 22 5.71 3.25 9.10
CA LEU A 22 6.06 3.70 7.74
C LEU A 22 4.94 3.44 6.74
N LEU A 23 4.26 2.30 6.83
CA LEU A 23 3.20 1.94 5.90
C LEU A 23 1.97 2.83 6.08
N ALA A 24 1.56 3.04 7.33
CA ALA A 24 0.40 3.85 7.68
C ALA A 24 0.64 5.36 7.48
N ASN A 25 1.85 5.86 7.81
CA ASN A 25 2.15 7.29 7.79
C ASN A 25 2.75 7.84 6.48
N PHE A 26 3.20 7.02 5.54
CA PHE A 26 3.81 7.55 4.31
C PHE A 26 3.06 7.19 3.04
N LEU A 27 2.42 6.02 2.95
CA LEU A 27 1.72 5.62 1.72
C LEU A 27 0.24 6.04 1.70
N GLY A 28 -0.37 6.32 2.86
CA GLY A 28 -1.83 6.38 2.94
C GLY A 28 -2.46 7.47 3.79
N THR A 29 -1.72 8.42 4.38
CA THR A 29 -2.26 9.31 5.43
C THR A 29 -3.41 10.18 4.97
N CYS A 30 -3.25 10.86 3.84
CA CYS A 30 -4.26 11.79 3.33
C CYS A 30 -5.56 11.04 3.01
N SER A 31 -5.44 9.89 2.35
CA SER A 31 -6.59 9.06 1.98
C SER A 31 -7.21 8.38 3.20
N PHE A 32 -6.40 8.00 4.20
CA PHE A 32 -6.88 7.44 5.46
C PHE A 32 -7.65 8.48 6.29
N ILE A 33 -7.12 9.70 6.44
CA ILE A 33 -7.80 10.81 7.13
C ILE A 33 -9.15 11.12 6.48
N SER A 34 -9.21 11.13 5.14
CA SER A 34 -10.43 11.50 4.41
C SER A 34 -11.52 10.42 4.45
N ILE A 35 -11.16 9.13 4.57
CA ILE A 35 -12.07 8.00 4.36
C ILE A 35 -12.42 7.26 5.67
N SER A 36 -11.72 7.53 6.78
CA SER A 36 -11.85 6.81 8.06
C SER A 36 -13.27 6.82 8.66
N LYS A 37 -14.11 7.79 8.31
CA LYS A 37 -15.49 7.91 8.82
C LYS A 37 -16.51 7.07 8.04
N ASP A 38 -16.19 6.64 6.81
CA ASP A 38 -17.15 6.01 5.90
C ASP A 38 -16.64 4.69 5.33
N PHE A 39 -17.18 3.58 5.85
CA PHE A 39 -16.79 2.23 5.42
C PHE A 39 -17.15 1.93 3.95
N LYS A 40 -18.24 2.53 3.44
CA LYS A 40 -18.63 2.36 2.03
C LYS A 40 -17.65 3.07 1.08
N SER A 41 -17.07 4.18 1.53
CA SER A 41 -16.11 4.97 0.76
C SER A 41 -14.70 4.36 0.81
N SER A 42 -14.28 3.84 1.97
CA SER A 42 -12.99 3.16 2.15
C SER A 42 -12.80 1.97 1.20
N MET A 43 -13.86 1.20 0.97
CA MET A 43 -13.84 0.06 0.04
C MET A 43 -13.68 0.51 -1.41
N GLY A 44 -14.35 1.59 -1.82
CA GLY A 44 -14.24 2.16 -3.17
C GLY A 44 -12.85 2.75 -3.46
N LEU A 45 -12.29 3.45 -2.47
CA LEU A 45 -10.94 4.00 -2.55
C LEU A 45 -9.88 2.88 -2.71
N GLY A 46 -10.00 1.80 -1.94
CA GLY A 46 -9.05 0.68 -2.02
C GLY A 46 -9.01 0.03 -3.41
N ILE A 47 -10.16 -0.16 -4.04
CA ILE A 47 -10.27 -0.73 -5.39
C ILE A 47 -9.72 0.25 -6.44
N ALA A 48 -10.01 1.54 -6.31
CA ALA A 48 -9.49 2.55 -7.23
C ALA A 48 -7.95 2.62 -7.19
N VAL A 49 -7.38 2.63 -5.98
CA VAL A 49 -5.92 2.74 -5.79
C VAL A 49 -5.19 1.51 -6.30
N THR A 50 -5.69 0.29 -6.07
CA THR A 50 -5.04 -0.94 -6.59
C THR A 50 -5.01 -0.97 -8.11
N MET A 51 -6.08 -0.53 -8.78
CA MET A 51 -6.12 -0.42 -10.24
C MET A 51 -5.13 0.62 -10.78
N VAL A 52 -5.08 1.81 -10.16
CA VAL A 52 -4.16 2.89 -10.56
C VAL A 52 -2.71 2.48 -10.35
N ILE A 53 -2.36 1.89 -9.20
CA ILE A 53 -0.99 1.45 -8.91
C ILE A 53 -0.56 0.34 -9.88
N GLY A 54 -1.44 -0.62 -10.18
CA GLY A 54 -1.15 -1.68 -11.14
C GLY A 54 -0.85 -1.15 -12.54
N LEU A 55 -1.70 -0.24 -13.03
CA LEU A 55 -1.50 0.39 -14.34
C LEU A 55 -0.24 1.28 -14.36
N CYS A 56 -0.03 2.08 -13.32
CA CYS A 56 1.12 2.97 -13.20
C CYS A 56 2.43 2.17 -13.15
N SER A 57 2.45 1.03 -12.45
CA SER A 57 3.61 0.14 -12.40
C SER A 57 3.94 -0.47 -13.76
N ALA A 58 2.92 -0.93 -14.50
CA ALA A 58 3.10 -1.46 -15.85
C ALA A 58 3.64 -0.40 -16.83
N ILE A 59 3.11 0.82 -16.76
CA ILE A 59 3.58 1.95 -17.58
C ILE A 59 5.01 2.34 -17.19
N CYS A 60 5.29 2.47 -15.89
CA CYS A 60 6.61 2.82 -15.39
C CYS A 60 7.66 1.79 -15.83
N TRP A 61 7.33 0.49 -15.81
CA TRP A 61 8.20 -0.56 -16.32
C TRP A 61 8.47 -0.43 -17.81
N ALA A 62 7.45 -0.11 -18.62
CA ALA A 62 7.65 0.14 -20.05
C ALA A 62 8.54 1.38 -20.28
N VAL A 63 8.32 2.47 -19.55
CA VAL A 63 9.14 3.68 -19.65
C VAL A 63 10.59 3.42 -19.21
N LEU A 64 10.80 2.62 -18.16
CA LEU A 64 12.16 2.26 -17.70
C LEU A 64 12.94 1.51 -18.78
N ASN A 65 12.31 0.53 -19.42
CA ASN A 65 12.97 -0.31 -20.42
C ASN A 65 13.12 0.39 -21.78
N TYR A 66 12.16 1.21 -22.19
CA TYR A 66 12.15 1.84 -23.52
C TYR A 66 12.68 3.26 -23.58
N LEU A 67 12.68 4.01 -22.47
CA LEU A 67 13.14 5.39 -22.45
C LEU A 67 14.43 5.54 -21.66
N ILE A 68 14.51 4.95 -20.47
CA ILE A 68 15.60 5.23 -19.53
C ILE A 68 16.84 4.38 -19.85
N MET A 69 16.66 3.07 -20.11
CA MET A 69 17.77 2.18 -20.54
C MET A 69 18.46 2.60 -21.85
N PRO A 70 17.77 3.01 -22.94
CA PRO A 70 18.47 3.45 -24.15
C PRO A 70 19.08 4.85 -24.03
N LEU A 71 18.62 5.67 -23.08
CA LEU A 71 19.13 7.03 -22.87
C LEU A 71 20.29 7.10 -21.85
N GLY A 72 20.65 5.98 -21.21
CA GLY A 72 21.87 5.83 -20.39
C GLY A 72 21.92 6.71 -19.14
N ILE A 73 20.76 7.18 -18.67
CA ILE A 73 20.60 7.98 -17.45
C ILE A 73 20.21 7.07 -16.28
N GLU A 74 21.19 6.34 -15.75
CA GLU A 74 21.12 5.80 -14.38
C GLU A 74 21.82 6.74 -13.39
#